data_AF-A0A257RBZ0-F1
#
_entry.id   AF-A0A257RBZ0-F1
#
_cell.length_a   1.000
_cell.length_b   1.000
_cell.length_c   1.000
_cell.angle_alpha   90.00
_cell.angle_beta   90.00
_cell.angle_gamma   90.00
#
_symmetry.space_group_name_H-M   'P 1'
#
loop_
_entity.id
_entity.type
_entity.pdbx_description
1 polymer ?
#
loop_
_entity_poly.entity_id
_entity_poly.type
_entity_poly.pdbx_seq_one_letter_code
_entity_poly.pdbx_strand_id
1 'polypeptide(L)' 'MPLLTLADFERSALDALMEFGTIPSLSPQFDPDWAETGHLERAAQLLAEWARRRALAHHSVEVVRLPGR' A
#
# COMPACT_ATOMS: atom_id res chain seq x y z
N MET A 1 -2.02 13.43 -21.81
CA MET A 1 -1.80 12.79 -20.50
C MET A 1 -1.26 11.42 -20.75
N PRO A 2 -0.09 11.00 -20.24
CA PRO A 2 0.34 9.65 -20.52
C PRO A 2 -0.54 8.71 -19.70
N LEU A 3 -1.18 7.78 -20.41
CA LEU A 3 -1.76 6.60 -19.80
C LEU A 3 -0.59 5.74 -19.30
N LEU A 4 -0.70 5.21 -18.09
CA LEU A 4 0.27 4.25 -17.57
C LEU A 4 0.48 3.11 -18.57
N THR A 5 1.73 2.74 -18.79
CA THR A 5 2.14 1.60 -19.62
C THR A 5 2.44 0.38 -18.75
N LEU A 6 2.53 -0.81 -19.35
CA LEU A 6 3.03 -2.00 -18.65
C LEU A 6 4.43 -1.77 -18.06
N ALA A 7 5.29 -1.02 -18.77
CA ALA A 7 6.62 -0.67 -18.27
C ALA A 7 6.55 0.20 -16.99
N ASP A 8 5.50 1.00 -16.79
CA ASP A 8 5.28 1.74 -15.54
C ASP A 8 4.94 0.84 -14.36
N PHE A 9 4.30 -0.30 -14.63
CA PHE A 9 4.02 -1.34 -13.65
C PHE A 9 5.29 -2.13 -13.32
N GLU A 10 5.98 -2.65 -14.33
CA GLU A 10 7.20 -3.47 -14.17
C GLU A 10 8.33 -2.73 -13.42
N ARG A 11 8.51 -1.42 -13.66
CA ARG A 11 9.62 -0.65 -13.06
C ARG A 11 9.49 -0.37 -11.55
N SER A 12 8.29 -0.42 -10.98
CA SER A 12 8.12 0.00 -9.57
C SER A 12 7.02 -0.72 -8.83
N ALA A 13 5.98 -1.22 -9.51
CA ALA A 13 4.93 -1.97 -8.86
C ALA A 13 5.44 -3.33 -8.39
N LEU A 14 6.28 -4.00 -9.20
CA LEU A 14 6.82 -5.30 -8.84
C LEU A 14 7.66 -5.24 -7.55
N ASP A 15 8.58 -4.28 -7.44
CA ASP A 15 9.38 -4.09 -6.23
C ASP A 15 8.52 -3.80 -4.99
N ALA A 16 7.53 -2.91 -5.14
CA ALA A 16 6.59 -2.61 -4.05
C ALA A 16 5.76 -3.82 -3.64
N LEU A 17 5.33 -4.65 -4.60
CA LEU A 17 4.58 -5.88 -4.33
C LEU A 17 5.45 -6.96 -3.67
N MET A 18 6.72 -7.08 -4.08
CA MET A 18 7.67 -7.99 -3.44
C MET A 18 7.90 -7.56 -1.98
N GLU A 19 8.11 -6.27 -1.72
CA GLU A 19 8.27 -5.76 -0.36
C GLU A 19 6.99 -5.95 0.47
N PHE A 20 5.82 -5.63 -0.11
CA PHE A 20 4.52 -5.89 0.51
C PHE A 20 4.35 -7.36 0.91
N GLY A 21 4.73 -8.29 0.04
CA GLY A 21 4.66 -9.73 0.29
C GLY A 21 5.51 -10.22 1.48
N THR A 22 6.47 -9.42 1.94
CA THR A 22 7.27 -9.73 3.15
C THR A 22 6.58 -9.31 4.45
N ILE A 23 5.54 -8.47 4.37
CA ILE A 23 4.82 -7.99 5.55
C ILE A 23 3.75 -9.03 5.92
N PRO A 24 3.75 -9.57 7.16
CA PRO A 24 2.72 -10.49 7.60
C PRO A 24 1.42 -9.74 7.96
N SER A 25 0.83 -9.08 6.97
CA SER A 25 -0.36 -8.24 7.08
C SER A 25 -1.64 -9.09 7.10
N LEU A 26 -1.82 -9.86 8.18
CA LEU A 26 -3.01 -10.66 8.40
C LEU A 26 -4.25 -9.77 8.58
N SER A 27 -5.43 -10.24 8.16
CA SER A 27 -6.67 -9.52 8.39
C SER A 27 -7.09 -9.61 9.87
N PRO A 28 -7.94 -8.70 10.39
CA PRO A 28 -8.37 -8.71 11.79
C PRO A 28 -8.99 -10.03 12.28
N GLN A 29 -9.50 -10.86 11.36
CA GLN A 29 -10.03 -12.19 11.70
C GLN A 29 -8.93 -13.20 12.07
N PHE A 30 -7.71 -12.99 11.59
CA PHE A 30 -6.56 -13.88 11.79
C PHE A 30 -5.50 -13.28 12.73
N ASP A 31 -5.60 -11.99 13.05
CA ASP A 31 -4.79 -11.30 14.04
C ASP A 31 -5.72 -10.38 14.87
N PRO A 32 -6.23 -10.82 16.02
CA PRO A 32 -7.11 -10.01 16.87
C PRO A 32 -6.45 -8.72 17.38
N ASP A 33 -5.12 -8.73 17.53
CA ASP A 33 -4.32 -7.62 18.05
C ASP A 33 -3.66 -6.82 16.91
N TRP A 34 -4.15 -6.96 15.66
CA TRP A 34 -3.55 -6.41 14.44
C TRP A 34 -3.19 -4.91 14.51
N ALA A 35 -3.97 -4.13 15.26
CA ALA A 35 -3.75 -2.70 15.44
C ALA A 35 -2.48 -2.42 16.24
N GLU A 36 -2.18 -3.25 17.24
CA GLU A 36 -0.94 -3.20 18.03
C GLU A 36 0.21 -3.86 17.28
N THR A 37 -0.04 -4.99 16.60
CA THR A 37 0.93 -5.67 15.73
C THR A 37 1.49 -4.75 14.64
N GLY A 38 0.64 -3.86 14.10
CA GLY A 38 1.06 -2.78 13.19
C GLY A 38 1.47 -3.22 11.78
N HIS A 39 1.34 -4.51 11.44
CA HIS A 39 1.67 -5.01 10.09
C HIS A 39 0.73 -4.47 9.01
N LEU A 40 -0.57 -4.39 9.29
CA LEU A 40 -1.53 -3.77 8.36
C LEU A 40 -1.23 -2.28 8.14
N GLU A 41 -0.84 -1.57 9.21
CA GLU A 41 -0.44 -0.15 9.11
C GLU A 41 0.83 -0.02 8.25
N ARG A 42 1.84 -0.85 8.49
CA ARG A 42 3.08 -0.86 7.68
C ARG A 42 2.78 -1.13 6.20
N ALA A 43 1.92 -2.11 5.92
CA ALA A 43 1.50 -2.45 4.56
C ALA A 43 0.76 -1.30 3.88
N ALA A 44 -0.17 -0.65 4.60
CA ALA A 44 -0.90 0.51 4.09
C ALA A 44 0.03 1.69 3.79
N GLN A 45 1.00 1.99 4.66
CA GLN A 45 1.97 3.06 4.41
C GLN A 45 2.87 2.76 3.21
N LEU A 46 3.38 1.54 3.08
CA LEU A 46 4.20 1.13 1.92
C LEU A 46 3.46 1.40 0.60
N LEU A 47 2.22 0.95 0.50
CA LEU A 47 1.41 1.12 -0.70
C LEU A 47 1.05 2.60 -0.93
N ALA A 48 0.73 3.35 0.12
CA ALA A 48 0.44 4.77 0.03
C ALA A 48 1.66 5.57 -0.45
N GLU A 49 2.85 5.28 0.07
CA GLU A 49 4.09 5.89 -0.38
C GLU A 49 4.42 5.56 -1.83
N TRP A 50 4.25 4.30 -2.24
CA TRP A 50 4.41 3.91 -3.64
C TRP A 50 3.43 4.67 -4.54
N ALA A 51 2.16 4.78 -4.15
CA ALA A 51 1.15 5.51 -4.90
C ALA A 51 1.46 7.02 -4.98
N ARG A 52 1.93 7.65 -3.90
CA ARG A 52 2.30 9.09 -3.87
C ARG A 52 3.44 9.44 -4.82
N ARG A 53 4.37 8.50 -5.05
CA ARG A 53 5.51 8.70 -5.96
C ARG A 53 5.12 8.63 -7.44
N ARG A 54 3.86 8.29 -7.76
CA ARG A 54 3.42 8.15 -9.15
C ARG A 54 3.19 9.50 -9.81
N ALA A 55 3.72 9.68 -11.02
CA ALA A 55 3.45 10.85 -11.85
C ALA A 55 2.10 10.71 -12.58
N LEU A 56 1.00 10.68 -11.83
CA LEU A 56 -0.36 10.73 -12.36
C LEU A 56 -0.85 12.18 -12.41
N ALA A 57 -1.55 12.56 -13.47
CA ALA A 57 -2.17 13.88 -13.52
C ALA A 57 -3.26 13.99 -12.45
N HIS A 58 -3.20 15.05 -11.64
CA HIS A 58 -4.16 15.38 -10.58
C HIS A 58 -4.56 14.18 -9.70
N HIS A 59 -3.66 13.74 -8.82
CA HIS A 59 -3.95 12.67 -7.86
C HIS A 59 -3.59 13.09 -6.42
N SER A 60 -4.30 12.51 -5.45
CA SER A 60 -4.04 12.65 -4.01
C SER A 60 -4.14 11.28 -3.36
N VAL A 61 -3.31 11.03 -2.33
CA VAL A 61 -3.26 9.73 -1.63
C VAL A 61 -3.35 9.94 -0.13
N GLU A 62 -4.36 9.32 0.48
CA GLU A 62 -4.63 9.37 1.91
C GLU A 62 -4.79 7.95 2.47
N VAL A 63 -4.24 7.73 3.67
CA VAL A 63 -4.50 6.52 4.45
C VAL A 63 -5.58 6.86 5.45
N VAL A 64 -6.81 6.43 5.17
CA VAL A 64 -7.97 6.69 6.02
C VAL A 64 -8.11 5.57 7.06
N ARG A 65 -8.21 5.97 8.33
CA ARG A 65 -8.44 5.05 9.46
C ARG A 65 -9.87 5.23 9.96
N LEU A 66 -10.59 4.13 10.08
CA LEU A 66 -11.98 4.14 10.51
C LEU A 66 -12.03 3.85 12.01
N PRO A 67 -12.65 4.71 12.83
CA PRO A 67 -12.78 4.44 14.27
C PRO A 67 -13.46 3.10 14.54
N GLY A 68 -12.87 2.30 15.42
CA GLY A 68 -13.38 0.98 15.80
C GLY A 68 -13.18 -0.11 14.73
N ARG A 69 -12.28 0.11 13.76
CA ARG A 69 -11.94 -0.84 12.70
C ARG A 69 -10.46 -0.84 12.37
#